data_AF-A0AAU7MHF8-F1
#
_entry.id   AF-A0AAU7MHF8-F1
#
_cell.length_a   1.000
_cell.length_b   1.000
_cell.length_c   1.000
_cell.angle_alpha   90.00
_cell.angle_beta   90.00
_cell.angle_gamma   90.00
#
_symmetry.space_group_name_H-M   'P 1'
#
loop_
_entity.id
_entity.type
_entity.pdbx_description
1 polymer ?
#
loop_
_entity_poly.entity_id
_entity_poly.type
_entity_poly.pdbx_seq_one_letter_code
_entity_poly.pdbx_strand_id
1 'polypeptide(L)' 'MMHLAYLDAGSGSLIVQAVVGGVAGVAVAAKLYWRRLVSRLRRQPTDPASIDPLPGAPEAAPRRQSADI' A
#
# COMPACT_ATOMS: atom_id res chain seq x y z
N MET A 1 23.76 1.09 45.77
CA MET A 1 22.35 0.69 45.90
C MET A 1 21.52 1.96 46.02
N MET A 2 20.67 2.30 45.03
CA MET A 2 19.44 3.13 45.15
C MET A 2 18.85 3.27 43.73
N HIS A 3 18.39 2.14 43.19
CA HIS A 3 17.74 2.02 41.88
C HIS A 3 16.21 2.15 42.01
N LEU A 4 15.75 3.08 42.86
CA LEU A 4 14.34 3.16 43.31
C LEU A 4 13.70 4.54 43.11
N ALA A 5 14.38 5.48 42.45
CA ALA A 5 13.79 6.78 42.10
C ALA A 5 12.83 6.70 40.89
N TYR A 6 12.87 5.60 40.12
CA TYR A 6 11.96 5.33 38.99
C TYR A 6 10.61 4.73 39.43
N LEU A 7 10.45 4.48 40.74
CA LEU A 7 9.32 3.79 41.34
C LEU A 7 8.62 4.60 42.43
N ASP A 8 8.83 5.92 42.50
CA ASP A 8 7.89 6.77 43.24
C ASP A 8 6.51 6.65 42.56
N ALA A 9 5.44 6.45 43.35
CA ALA A 9 4.11 6.10 42.85
C ALA A 9 3.58 7.11 41.79
N GLY A 10 4.09 8.34 41.78
CA GLY A 10 3.79 9.35 40.77
C GLY A 10 4.48 9.12 39.41
N SER A 11 5.72 8.63 39.39
CA SER A 11 6.52 8.54 38.15
C SER A 11 6.26 7.26 37.36
N GLY A 12 6.10 6.12 38.05
CA GLY A 12 5.84 4.83 37.37
C GLY A 12 4.53 4.83 36.58
N SER A 13 3.50 5.49 37.11
CA SER A 13 2.17 5.64 36.49
C SER A 13 2.22 6.39 35.16
N LEU A 14 3.02 7.46 35.09
CA LEU A 14 3.17 8.30 33.90
C LEU A 14 3.85 7.55 32.76
N ILE A 15 4.86 6.74 33.07
CA ILE A 15 5.55 5.92 32.07
C ILE A 15 4.60 4.86 31.51
N VAL A 16 3.84 4.17 32.38
CA VAL A 16 2.85 3.19 31.93
C VAL A 16 1.78 3.86 31.05
N GLN A 17 1.28 5.03 31.44
CA GLN A 17 0.32 5.79 30.62
C GLN A 17 0.92 6.26 29.29
N ALA A 18 2.17 6.71 29.27
CA ALA A 18 2.86 7.11 28.05
C ALA A 18 3.09 5.92 27.11
N VAL A 19 3.41 4.74 27.65
CA VAL A 19 3.54 3.51 26.86
C VAL A 19 2.18 3.08 26.32
N VAL A 20 1.14 3.02 27.14
CA VAL A 20 -0.21 2.64 26.72
C VAL A 20 -0.76 3.62 25.68
N GLY A 21 -0.66 4.93 25.96
CA GLY A 21 -1.08 6.00 25.06
C GLY A 21 -0.25 6.02 23.77
N GLY A 22 1.05 5.78 23.87
CA GLY A 22 1.95 5.68 22.72
C GLY A 22 1.63 4.50 21.82
N VAL A 23 1.46 3.30 22.38
CA VAL A 23 1.07 2.10 21.64
C VAL A 23 -0.30 2.28 20.99
N ALA A 24 -1.27 2.82 21.73
CA ALA A 24 -2.59 3.12 21.18
C ALA A 24 -2.52 4.14 20.03
N GLY A 25 -1.73 5.21 20.19
CA GLY A 25 -1.51 6.23 19.16
C GLY A 25 -0.86 5.66 17.90
N VAL A 26 0.19 4.85 18.06
CA VAL A 26 0.86 4.17 16.93
C VAL A 26 -0.09 3.20 16.23
N ALA A 27 -0.87 2.41 16.97
CA ALA A 27 -1.85 1.50 16.39
C ALA A 27 -2.94 2.23 15.59
N VAL A 28 -3.44 3.36 16.12
CA VAL A 28 -4.42 4.20 15.42
C VAL A 28 -3.81 4.86 14.17
N ALA A 29 -2.61 5.41 14.28
CA ALA A 29 -1.91 6.00 13.14
C ALA A 29 -1.65 4.96 12.05
N ALA A 30 -1.14 3.78 12.41
CA ALA A 30 -0.94 2.68 11.48
C ALA A 30 -2.26 2.27 10.80
N LYS A 31 -3.35 2.14 11.57
CA LYS A 31 -4.68 1.79 11.03
C LYS A 31 -5.22 2.86 10.07
N LEU A 32 -5.06 4.14 10.39
CA LEU A 32 -5.51 5.24 9.54
C LEU A 32 -4.70 5.33 8.24
N TYR A 33 -3.38 5.16 8.32
CA TYR A 33 -2.47 5.26 7.18
C TYR A 33 -2.36 3.97 6.36
N TRP A 34 -2.91 2.84 6.84
CA TRP A 34 -2.87 1.54 6.18
C TRP A 34 -3.31 1.62 4.71
N ARG A 35 -4.42 2.30 4.43
CA ARG A 35 -4.94 2.50 3.06
C ARG A 35 -3.96 3.24 2.15
N ARG A 36 -3.21 4.20 2.68
CA ARG A 36 -2.24 5.00 1.92
C ARG A 36 -0.94 4.23 1.71
N LEU A 37 -0.51 3.47 2.71
CA LEU A 37 0.69 2.63 2.64
C LEU A 37 0.50 1.47 1.64
N VAL A 38 -0.63 0.76 1.72
CA VAL A 38 -0.95 -0.35 0.82
C VAL A 38 -1.23 0.12 -0.61
N SER A 39 -1.83 1.31 -0.80
CA SER A 39 -2.05 1.84 -2.15
C SER A 39 -0.76 2.30 -2.84
N ARG A 40 0.23 2.77 -2.08
CA ARG A 40 1.59 3.03 -2.61
C ARG A 40 2.31 1.73 -2.96
N LEU A 41 2.18 0.70 -2.13
CA LEU A 41 2.82 -0.61 -2.36
C LEU A 41 2.21 -1.38 -3.56
N ARG A 42 0.90 -1.25 -3.79
CA ARG A 42 0.21 -1.88 -4.95
C ARG A 42 0.47 -1.21 -6.29
N ARG A 43 1.28 -0.14 -6.36
CA ARG A 43 1.72 0.47 -7.63
C ARG A 43 3.02 -0.17 -8.13
N GLN A 44 3.16 -1.48 -8.05
CA GLN A 44 3.98 -2.16 -9.06
C GLN A 44 3.06 -2.41 -10.25
N PRO A 45 3.31 -1.73 -11.39
CA PRO A 45 2.66 -2.03 -12.64
C PRO A 45 3.08 -3.45 -13.01
N THR A 46 2.14 -4.39 -12.99
CA THR A 46 2.17 -5.40 -14.05
C THR A 46 1.78 -4.62 -15.28
N ASP A 47 2.77 -4.04 -15.93
CA ASP A 47 2.62 -3.44 -17.24
C ASP A 47 2.24 -4.59 -18.19
N PRO A 48 0.98 -4.68 -18.66
CA PRO A 48 0.65 -5.62 -19.72
C PRO A 48 1.15 -5.11 -21.08
N ALA A 49 1.93 -4.02 -21.15
CA ALA A 49 2.52 -3.51 -22.38
C ALA A 49 3.71 -4.32 -22.92
N SER A 50 3.78 -5.62 -22.64
CA SER A 50 4.56 -6.55 -23.47
C SER A 50 3.67 -7.43 -24.35
N ILE A 51 2.40 -7.07 -24.55
CA ILE A 51 1.67 -7.50 -25.76
C ILE A 51 1.99 -6.48 -26.85
N ASP A 52 3.20 -6.59 -27.41
CA ASP A 52 3.50 -6.01 -28.70
C ASP A 52 2.53 -6.62 -29.72
N PRO A 53 1.80 -5.82 -30.51
CA PRO A 53 1.11 -6.32 -31.69
C PRO A 53 2.16 -6.97 -32.58
N LEU A 54 1.99 -8.28 -32.82
CA LEU A 54 2.90 -9.06 -33.65
C LEU A 54 3.20 -8.27 -34.94
N PRO A 55 4.45 -7.83 -35.20
CA PRO A 55 4.80 -7.16 -36.44
C PRO A 55 4.64 -8.17 -37.56
N GLY A 56 3.51 -8.07 -38.27
CA GLY A 56 3.10 -9.05 -39.28
C GLY A 56 1.69 -9.60 -39.13
N ALA A 57 0.82 -9.05 -38.26
CA ALA A 57 -0.62 -9.29 -38.43
C ALA A 57 -0.99 -8.86 -39.86
N PRO A 58 -1.36 -9.81 -40.75
CA PRO A 58 -1.72 -9.46 -42.10
C PRO A 58 -2.90 -8.52 -42.00
N GLU A 59 -2.66 -7.30 -42.46
CA GLU A 59 -3.63 -6.33 -42.90
C GLU A 59 -4.89 -7.09 -43.32
N ALA A 60 -5.90 -7.04 -42.46
CA ALA A 60 -7.20 -7.62 -42.74
C ALA A 60 -7.71 -6.89 -43.97
N ALA A 61 -7.43 -7.51 -45.11
CA ALA A 61 -7.62 -6.98 -46.44
C ALA A 61 -9.01 -6.36 -46.55
N PRO A 62 -9.16 -5.25 -47.29
CA PRO A 62 -10.45 -4.64 -47.48
C PRO A 62 -11.36 -5.68 -48.12
N ARG A 63 -12.36 -6.15 -47.38
CA ARG A 63 -13.48 -6.93 -47.95
C ARG A 63 -14.26 -6.01 -48.90
N ARG A 64 -13.69 -5.79 -50.07
CA ARG A 64 -14.43 -5.48 -51.28
C ARG A 64 -15.08 -6.80 -51.70
N GLN A 65 -16.19 -7.11 -51.05
CA GLN A 65 -17.24 -7.94 -51.65
C GLN A 65 -17.94 -6.95 -52.61
N SER A 66 -17.55 -6.89 -53.88
CA SER A 66 -18.23 -7.62 -54.97
C SER A 66 -19.75 -7.62 -54.68
N ALA A 67 -20.52 -6.63 -55.11
CA ALA A 67 -20.93 -6.48 -56.51
C ALA A 67 -21.20 -7.85 -57.15
N ASP A 68 -22.30 -8.47 -56.74
CA ASP A 68 -23.05 -9.49 -57.49
C ASP A 68 -24.52 -9.03 -57.33
N ILE A 69 -25.06 -8.25 -58.27
CA ILE A 69 -25.86 -8.67 -59.45
C ILE A 69 -27.02 -9.59 -59.07
#